data_AF-A0A2A4JMC1-F1
#
_entry.id   AF-A0A2A4JMC1-F1
#
_cell.length_a   1.000
_cell.length_b   1.000
_cell.length_c   1.000
_cell.angle_alpha   90.00
_cell.angle_beta   90.00
_cell.angle_gamma   90.00
#
_symmetry.space_group_name_H-M   'P 1'
#
loop_
_entity.id
_entity.type
_entity.pdbx_description
1 polymer ?
#
loop_
_entity_poly.entity_id
_entity_poly.type
_entity_poly.pdbx_seq_one_letter_code
_entity_poly.pdbx_strand_id
1 'polypeptide(L)'
;MADEPKPVNEDDLKQLKERMNLIVSADPAQYHNEYSLRRYLRAFKTVDNAFQAIIKTNKWRVEYGVAELADNKEIIEKYSDKARVLRHRDITGRPIIYIPAKNHSSSDRNIDDLTKFIVYCLEDASKKCFEEVVDNLCIVFDLNGFTLSCMDYQVLKNLIWLLSRHYPERLGVCLVTNAPAFFSGCWAVIKGWLDENTASKVIFMHSEMDLCQYLIPDILPDDM
;
A
#
# COMPACT_ATOMS: atom_id res chain seq x y z
N MET A 1 -1.13 16.54 11.74
CA MET A 1 0.30 16.23 11.93
C MET A 1 0.47 14.76 11.58
N ALA A 2 1.36 14.41 10.65
CA ALA A 2 1.63 13.00 10.37
C ALA A 2 2.16 12.36 11.65
N ASP A 3 1.52 11.28 12.11
CA ASP A 3 2.02 10.53 13.26
C ASP A 3 3.42 10.02 12.93
N GLU A 4 4.42 10.41 13.71
CA GLU A 4 5.79 9.97 13.47
C GLU A 4 5.86 8.44 13.56
N PRO A 5 6.60 7.76 12.66
CA PRO A 5 6.75 6.32 12.75
C PRO A 5 7.32 5.93 14.12
N LYS A 6 6.78 4.87 14.72
CA LYS A 6 7.30 4.36 16.00
C LYS A 6 8.82 4.16 15.91
N PRO A 7 9.60 4.67 16.89
CA PRO A 7 11.05 4.51 16.85
C PRO A 7 11.42 3.03 16.87
N VAL A 8 12.54 2.72 16.22
CA VAL A 8 13.12 1.37 16.18
C VAL A 8 14.31 1.33 17.13
N ASN A 9 14.52 0.21 17.80
CA ASN A 9 15.70 0.01 18.62
C ASN A 9 16.97 0.02 17.73
N GLU A 10 17.94 0.88 18.04
CA GLU A 10 19.14 1.06 17.22
C GLU A 10 20.07 -0.16 17.24
N ASP A 11 20.10 -0.94 18.33
CA ASP A 11 20.85 -2.19 18.39
C ASP A 11 20.22 -3.25 17.50
N ASP A 12 18.88 -3.35 17.47
CA ASP A 12 18.17 -4.24 16.55
C ASP A 12 18.43 -3.85 15.09
N LEU A 13 18.44 -2.55 14.78
CA LEU A 13 18.78 -2.07 13.45
C LEU A 13 20.21 -2.41 13.06
N LYS A 14 21.17 -2.22 13.98
CA LYS A 14 22.57 -2.57 13.74
C LYS A 14 22.72 -4.07 13.47
N GLN A 15 22.11 -4.93 14.29
CA GLN A 15 22.13 -6.38 14.09
C GLN A 15 21.50 -6.80 12.76
N LEU A 16 20.37 -6.19 12.38
CA LEU A 16 19.72 -6.47 11.11
C LEU A 16 20.60 -6.04 9.92
N LYS A 17 21.24 -4.87 9.99
CA LYS A 17 22.19 -4.40 8.98
C LYS A 17 23.36 -5.37 8.82
N GLU A 18 23.94 -5.85 9.92
CA GLU A 18 25.04 -6.83 9.89
C GLU A 18 24.61 -8.13 9.19
N ARG A 19 23.43 -8.67 9.50
CA ARG A 19 22.90 -9.86 8.84
C ARG A 19 22.63 -9.63 7.35
N MET A 20 22.06 -8.48 6.99
CA MET A 20 21.78 -8.14 5.59
C MET A 20 23.07 -7.93 4.80
N ASN A 21 24.11 -7.35 5.38
CA ASN A 21 25.40 -7.17 4.72
C ASN A 21 26.02 -8.49 4.25
N LEU A 22 25.86 -9.57 5.03
CA LEU A 22 26.32 -10.90 4.61
C LEU A 22 25.60 -11.40 3.36
N ILE A 23 24.30 -11.15 3.26
CA ILE A 23 23.46 -11.53 2.11
C ILE A 23 23.79 -10.67 0.89
N VAL A 24 23.87 -9.35 1.07
CA VAL A 24 24.16 -8.39 -0.01
C VAL A 24 25.57 -8.58 -0.58
N SER A 25 26.53 -8.99 0.25
CA SER A 25 27.88 -9.33 -0.22
C SER A 25 27.90 -10.54 -1.14
N ALA A 26 26.95 -11.47 -0.99
CA ALA A 26 26.80 -12.63 -1.85
C ALA A 26 25.93 -12.34 -3.09
N ASP A 27 24.88 -11.54 -2.94
CA ASP A 27 23.98 -11.11 -4.01
C ASP A 27 23.59 -9.62 -3.82
N PRO A 28 24.23 -8.69 -4.55
CA PRO A 28 23.93 -7.27 -4.47
C PRO A 28 22.48 -6.90 -4.81
N ALA A 29 21.74 -7.75 -5.54
CA ALA A 29 20.33 -7.52 -5.84
C ALA A 29 19.42 -7.62 -4.61
N GLN A 30 19.91 -8.19 -3.50
CA GLN A 30 19.19 -8.31 -2.22
C GLN A 30 19.25 -7.05 -1.35
N TYR A 31 19.79 -5.95 -1.88
CA TYR A 31 20.02 -4.73 -1.11
C TYR A 31 18.72 -4.08 -0.59
N HIS A 32 18.78 -3.65 0.68
CA HIS A 32 17.78 -2.77 1.29
C HIS A 32 18.48 -1.60 1.97
N ASN A 33 17.96 -0.40 1.76
CA ASN A 33 18.41 0.79 2.48
C ASN A 33 17.91 0.79 3.93
N GLU A 34 18.44 1.71 4.74
CA GLU A 34 18.10 1.82 6.16
C GLU A 34 16.60 2.05 6.41
N TYR A 35 15.95 2.91 5.62
CA TYR A 35 14.52 3.19 5.74
C TYR A 35 13.67 1.92 5.58
N SER A 36 14.03 1.08 4.59
CA SER A 36 13.42 -0.23 4.40
C SER A 36 13.63 -1.12 5.61
N LEU A 37 14.85 -1.23 6.14
CA LEU A 37 15.13 -2.09 7.30
C LEU A 37 14.32 -1.66 8.53
N ARG A 38 14.20 -0.34 8.76
CA ARG A 38 13.37 0.22 9.85
C ARG A 38 11.89 -0.15 9.68
N ARG A 39 11.34 -0.11 8.46
CA ARG A 39 9.96 -0.57 8.19
C ARG A 39 9.77 -2.04 8.55
N TYR A 40 10.70 -2.91 8.16
CA TYR A 40 10.64 -4.33 8.51
C TYR A 40 10.73 -4.56 10.02
N LEU A 41 11.61 -3.85 10.74
CA LEU A 41 11.69 -3.97 12.20
C LEU A 41 10.40 -3.50 12.88
N ARG A 42 9.80 -2.39 12.43
CA ARG A 42 8.50 -1.91 12.94
C ARG A 42 7.40 -2.94 12.75
N ALA A 43 7.31 -3.56 11.58
CA ALA A 43 6.27 -4.54 11.27
C ALA A 43 6.46 -5.88 11.99
N PHE A 44 7.69 -6.43 11.95
CA PHE A 44 7.98 -7.79 12.37
C PHE A 44 8.53 -7.91 13.80
N LYS A 45 8.75 -6.77 14.47
CA LYS A 45 9.07 -6.58 15.89
C LYS A 45 10.43 -7.10 16.37
N THR A 46 10.96 -8.15 15.76
CA THR A 46 12.26 -8.74 16.12
C THR A 46 13.19 -8.79 14.92
N VAL A 47 14.50 -8.78 15.17
CA VAL A 47 15.54 -8.91 14.14
C VAL A 47 15.36 -10.18 13.32
N ASP A 48 15.09 -11.32 13.97
CA ASP A 48 14.91 -12.61 13.29
C ASP A 48 13.70 -12.58 12.35
N ASN A 49 12.55 -12.10 12.82
CA ASN A 49 11.34 -12.06 12.00
C ASN A 49 11.48 -11.06 10.84
N ALA A 50 12.08 -9.89 11.09
CA ALA A 50 12.36 -8.89 10.07
C ALA A 50 13.29 -9.44 8.99
N PHE A 51 14.39 -10.08 9.38
CA PHE A 51 15.33 -10.72 8.45
C PHE A 51 14.64 -11.79 7.60
N GLN A 52 13.89 -12.70 8.22
CA GLN A 52 13.16 -13.75 7.49
C GLN A 52 12.10 -13.16 6.53
N ALA A 53 11.42 -12.09 6.92
CA ALA A 53 10.45 -11.42 6.08
C ALA A 53 11.09 -10.73 4.86
N ILE A 54 12.28 -10.13 5.03
CA ILE A 54 13.05 -9.55 3.93
C ILE A 54 13.43 -10.63 2.92
N ILE A 55 14.04 -11.74 3.38
CA ILE A 55 14.45 -12.83 2.48
C ILE A 55 13.24 -13.41 1.72
N LYS A 56 12.12 -13.62 2.41
CA LYS A 56 10.87 -14.08 1.77
C LYS A 56 10.35 -13.08 0.75
N THR A 57 10.43 -11.78 1.05
CA THR A 57 10.01 -10.73 0.11
C THR A 57 10.90 -10.71 -1.12
N ASN A 58 12.22 -10.77 -0.97
CA ASN A 58 13.12 -10.74 -2.12
C ASN A 58 12.94 -11.96 -3.02
N LYS A 59 12.79 -13.15 -2.42
CA LYS A 59 12.45 -14.36 -3.17
C LYS A 59 11.13 -14.20 -3.92
N TRP A 60 10.08 -13.72 -3.25
CA TRP A 60 8.78 -13.46 -3.88
C TRP A 60 8.89 -12.45 -5.03
N ARG A 61 9.68 -11.38 -4.87
CA ARG A 61 9.85 -10.35 -5.91
C ARG A 61 10.40 -10.93 -7.20
N VAL A 62 11.35 -11.86 -7.10
CA VAL A 62 11.94 -12.56 -8.25
C VAL A 62 10.95 -13.56 -8.84
N GLU A 63 10.36 -14.43 -8.02
CA GLU A 63 9.43 -15.47 -8.50
C GLU A 63 8.14 -14.88 -9.11
N TYR A 64 7.68 -13.74 -8.60
CA TYR A 64 6.48 -13.05 -9.07
C TYR A 64 6.76 -12.14 -10.28
N GLY A 65 8.03 -11.85 -10.60
CA GLY A 65 8.41 -10.97 -11.70
C GLY A 65 8.05 -9.50 -11.44
N VAL A 66 8.31 -8.99 -10.23
CA VAL A 66 7.92 -7.62 -9.84
C VAL A 66 8.65 -6.56 -10.67
N ALA A 67 9.90 -6.82 -11.08
CA ALA A 67 10.71 -5.86 -11.83
C ALA A 67 10.12 -5.58 -13.22
N GLU A 68 9.48 -6.58 -13.83
CA GLU A 68 8.94 -6.56 -15.19
C GLU A 68 7.51 -6.02 -15.25
N LEU A 69 6.83 -5.83 -14.10
CA LEU A 69 5.43 -5.38 -14.07
C LEU A 69 5.23 -4.01 -14.71
N ALA A 70 6.21 -3.12 -14.62
CA ALA A 70 6.15 -1.79 -15.22
C ALA A 70 6.16 -1.83 -16.76
N ASP A 71 6.67 -2.92 -17.35
CA ASP A 71 6.72 -3.11 -18.80
C ASP A 71 5.46 -3.81 -19.34
N ASN A 72 4.60 -4.33 -18.46
CA ASN A 72 3.37 -5.02 -18.84
C ASN A 72 2.23 -4.03 -19.16
N LYS A 73 2.34 -3.39 -20.33
CA LYS A 73 1.37 -2.40 -20.81
C LYS A 73 -0.05 -2.95 -20.93
N GLU A 74 -0.21 -4.22 -21.31
CA GLU A 74 -1.52 -4.85 -21.45
C GLU A 74 -2.29 -4.87 -20.11
N ILE A 75 -1.65 -5.31 -19.03
CA ILE A 75 -2.26 -5.32 -17.70
C ILE A 75 -2.53 -3.89 -17.21
N ILE A 76 -1.57 -2.98 -17.42
CA ILE A 76 -1.71 -1.57 -17.00
C ILE A 76 -2.88 -0.90 -17.70
N GLU A 77 -2.99 -1.04 -19.02
CA GLU A 77 -4.09 -0.46 -19.80
C GLU A 77 -5.43 -1.08 -19.42
N LYS A 78 -5.50 -2.42 -19.30
CA LYS A 78 -6.71 -3.18 -18.96
C LYS A 78 -7.35 -2.77 -17.63
N TYR A 79 -6.55 -2.38 -16.63
CA TYR A 79 -7.04 -2.05 -15.29
C TYR A 79 -6.81 -0.57 -14.90
N SER A 80 -6.47 0.29 -15.87
CA SER A 80 -6.15 1.71 -15.65
C SER A 80 -7.30 2.53 -15.07
N ASP A 81 -8.54 2.06 -15.21
CA ASP A 81 -9.75 2.62 -14.63
C ASP A 81 -9.98 2.19 -13.16
N LYS A 82 -9.33 1.11 -12.70
CA LYS A 82 -9.51 0.56 -11.35
C LYS A 82 -8.67 1.24 -10.30
N ALA A 83 -7.50 1.77 -10.67
CA ALA A 83 -6.65 2.56 -9.79
C ALA A 83 -5.67 3.42 -10.58
N ARG A 84 -5.25 4.55 -10.01
CA ARG A 84 -4.23 5.42 -10.60
C ARG A 84 -3.30 5.97 -9.52
N VAL A 85 -2.00 5.92 -9.76
CA VAL A 85 -1.03 6.65 -8.95
C VAL A 85 -0.98 8.09 -9.45
N LEU A 86 -1.41 9.04 -8.61
CA LEU A 86 -1.54 10.43 -9.02
C LEU A 86 -0.17 11.10 -9.20
N ARG A 87 -0.16 12.19 -9.98
CA ARG A 87 1.01 13.07 -10.12
C ARG A 87 1.22 13.93 -8.88
N HIS A 88 0.13 14.39 -8.29
CA HIS A 88 0.11 15.20 -7.08
C HIS A 88 0.25 14.32 -5.83
N ARG A 89 0.63 14.96 -4.72
CA ARG A 89 0.84 14.33 -3.42
C ARG A 89 -0.18 14.82 -2.42
N ASP A 90 -0.32 14.09 -1.33
CA ASP A 90 -1.06 14.55 -0.16
C ASP A 90 -0.33 15.75 0.49
N ILE A 91 -0.99 16.46 1.41
CA ILE A 91 -0.41 17.66 2.06
C ILE A 91 0.85 17.36 2.88
N THR A 92 1.10 16.09 3.21
CA THR A 92 2.29 15.64 3.93
C THR A 92 3.40 15.19 2.99
N GLY A 93 3.15 15.09 1.68
CA GLY A 93 4.11 14.67 0.66
C GLY A 93 4.00 13.20 0.23
N ARG A 94 2.99 12.46 0.69
CA ARG A 94 2.79 11.05 0.32
C ARG A 94 2.36 10.93 -1.14
N PRO A 95 2.93 9.99 -1.91
CA PRO A 95 2.33 9.55 -3.16
C PRO A 95 0.90 9.04 -2.92
N ILE A 96 -0.01 9.41 -3.82
CA ILE A 96 -1.43 9.02 -3.72
C ILE A 96 -1.74 7.91 -4.71
N ILE A 97 -2.31 6.81 -4.22
CA ILE A 97 -3.00 5.80 -5.04
C ILE A 97 -4.50 6.07 -4.91
N TYR A 98 -5.14 6.45 -6.01
CA TYR A 98 -6.57 6.70 -6.06
C TYR A 98 -7.30 5.50 -6.67
N ILE A 99 -8.39 5.06 -6.02
CA ILE A 99 -9.15 3.86 -6.34
C ILE A 99 -10.64 4.21 -6.39
N PRO A 100 -11.24 4.39 -7.58
CA PRO A 100 -12.68 4.50 -7.72
C PRO A 100 -13.31 3.11 -7.54
N ALA A 101 -13.86 2.85 -6.36
CA ALA A 101 -14.33 1.53 -5.97
C ALA A 101 -15.52 1.04 -6.83
N LYS A 102 -16.26 1.95 -7.47
CA LYS A 102 -17.34 1.64 -8.43
C LYS A 102 -16.87 0.78 -9.63
N ASN A 103 -15.58 0.87 -10.01
CA ASN A 103 -15.01 0.14 -11.16
C ASN A 103 -14.54 -1.28 -10.81
N HIS A 104 -14.67 -1.68 -9.54
CA HIS A 104 -14.40 -3.05 -9.12
C HIS A 104 -15.66 -3.89 -9.20
N SER A 105 -15.51 -5.20 -9.37
CA SER A 105 -16.63 -6.14 -9.37
C SER A 105 -16.20 -7.49 -8.83
N SER A 106 -17.00 -8.05 -7.92
CA SER A 106 -16.79 -9.42 -7.41
C SER A 106 -16.97 -10.51 -8.46
N SER A 107 -17.42 -10.16 -9.67
CA SER A 107 -17.57 -11.08 -10.78
C SER A 107 -16.32 -11.20 -11.65
N ASP A 108 -15.31 -10.33 -11.45
CA ASP A 108 -14.04 -10.41 -12.15
C ASP A 108 -13.31 -11.70 -11.77
N ARG A 109 -13.04 -12.53 -12.78
CA ARG A 109 -12.44 -13.86 -12.59
C ARG A 109 -10.92 -13.82 -12.63
N ASN A 110 -10.32 -12.74 -13.11
CA ASN A 110 -8.87 -12.68 -13.32
C ASN A 110 -8.18 -11.93 -12.18
N ILE A 111 -8.27 -12.53 -10.99
CA ILE A 111 -7.75 -11.99 -9.74
C ILE A 111 -6.21 -11.88 -9.79
N ASP A 112 -5.55 -12.78 -10.50
CA ASP A 112 -4.08 -12.78 -10.60
C ASP A 112 -3.57 -11.58 -11.39
N ASP A 113 -4.17 -11.26 -12.55
CA ASP A 113 -3.77 -10.07 -13.32
C ASP A 113 -4.12 -8.77 -12.57
N LEU A 114 -5.26 -8.73 -11.89
CA LEU A 114 -5.61 -7.59 -11.04
C LEU A 114 -4.64 -7.44 -9.86
N THR A 115 -4.18 -8.56 -9.28
CA THR A 115 -3.18 -8.53 -8.21
C THR A 115 -1.83 -8.03 -8.73
N LYS A 116 -1.42 -8.43 -9.95
CA LYS A 116 -0.22 -7.87 -10.61
C LYS A 116 -0.34 -6.37 -10.82
N PHE A 117 -1.52 -5.88 -11.23
CA PHE A 117 -1.80 -4.46 -11.37
C PHE A 117 -1.72 -3.70 -10.02
N ILE A 118 -2.23 -4.29 -8.94
CA ILE A 118 -2.09 -3.74 -7.58
C ILE A 118 -0.62 -3.62 -7.19
N VAL A 119 0.17 -4.68 -7.42
CA VAL A 119 1.62 -4.68 -7.15
C VAL A 119 2.32 -3.60 -7.96
N TYR A 120 1.99 -3.45 -9.25
CA TYR A 120 2.48 -2.35 -10.09
C TYR A 120 2.18 -0.98 -9.47
N CYS A 121 0.94 -0.72 -9.02
CA CYS A 121 0.57 0.56 -8.40
C CYS A 121 1.35 0.81 -7.09
N LEU A 122 1.56 -0.22 -6.26
CA LEU A 122 2.35 -0.12 -5.04
C LEU A 122 3.82 0.18 -5.35
N GLU A 123 4.40 -0.43 -6.38
CA GLU A 123 5.77 -0.17 -6.83
C GLU A 123 5.93 1.24 -7.40
N ASP A 124 5.01 1.68 -8.28
CA ASP A 124 5.05 3.02 -8.86
C ASP A 124 4.89 4.11 -7.79
N ALA A 125 3.97 3.92 -6.84
CA ALA A 125 3.82 4.83 -5.71
C ALA A 125 5.06 4.81 -4.80
N SER A 126 5.63 3.63 -4.51
CA SER A 126 6.83 3.51 -3.68
C SER A 126 8.06 4.18 -4.32
N LYS A 127 8.22 4.10 -5.64
CA LYS A 127 9.28 4.80 -6.39
C LYS A 127 9.17 6.32 -6.31
N LYS A 128 7.95 6.83 -6.09
CA LYS A 128 7.69 8.26 -5.88
C LYS A 128 7.92 8.69 -4.42
N CYS A 129 8.23 7.81 -3.48
CA CYS A 129 8.55 8.24 -2.11
C CYS A 129 9.92 8.95 -2.06
N PHE A 130 10.01 9.99 -1.23
CA PHE A 130 11.28 10.58 -0.82
C PHE A 130 11.54 10.09 0.60
N GLU A 131 12.17 8.91 0.74
CA GLU A 131 12.16 8.17 2.01
C GLU A 131 12.80 8.89 3.20
N GLU A 132 13.63 9.92 2.96
CA GLU A 132 14.17 10.80 4.01
C GLU A 132 13.12 11.74 4.63
N VAL A 133 12.03 12.00 3.90
CA VAL A 133 10.97 12.93 4.28
C VAL A 133 9.65 12.17 4.51
N VAL A 134 9.25 11.36 3.54
CA VAL A 134 8.04 10.53 3.56
C VAL A 134 8.31 9.21 2.87
N ASP A 135 8.16 8.13 3.63
CA ASP A 135 8.38 6.76 3.16
C ASP A 135 7.08 5.93 3.05
N ASN A 136 5.94 6.56 3.28
CA ASN A 136 4.61 5.94 3.28
C ASN A 136 3.66 6.58 2.26
N LEU A 137 2.55 5.90 2.00
CA LEU A 137 1.61 6.13 0.91
C LEU A 137 0.27 6.63 1.46
N CYS A 138 -0.43 7.42 0.65
CA CYS A 138 -1.84 7.73 0.83
C CYS A 138 -2.66 6.88 -0.16
N ILE A 139 -3.59 6.07 0.33
CA ILE A 139 -4.55 5.35 -0.52
C ILE A 139 -5.90 6.04 -0.37
N VAL A 140 -6.54 6.39 -1.47
CA VAL A 140 -7.88 6.99 -1.50
C VAL A 140 -8.84 6.01 -2.14
N PHE A 141 -9.80 5.51 -1.37
CA PHE A 141 -10.95 4.79 -1.90
C PHE A 141 -12.10 5.77 -2.09
N ASP A 142 -12.49 5.99 -3.34
CA ASP A 142 -13.71 6.72 -3.65
C ASP A 142 -14.88 5.75 -3.84
N LEU A 143 -15.89 5.87 -2.99
CA LEU A 143 -17.09 5.04 -3.02
C LEU A 143 -18.27 5.72 -3.71
N ASN A 144 -18.05 6.81 -4.44
CA ASN A 144 -19.08 7.38 -5.28
C ASN A 144 -19.54 6.35 -6.33
N GLY A 145 -20.84 6.05 -6.37
CA GLY A 145 -21.40 4.99 -7.22
C GLY A 145 -21.10 3.55 -6.76
N PHE A 146 -20.51 3.36 -5.57
CA PHE A 146 -20.23 2.03 -5.04
C PHE A 146 -21.51 1.26 -4.70
N THR A 147 -21.59 0.01 -5.15
CA THR A 147 -22.69 -0.91 -4.86
C THR A 147 -22.15 -2.22 -4.29
N LEU A 148 -23.02 -3.08 -3.76
CA LEU A 148 -22.59 -4.39 -3.21
C LEU A 148 -21.91 -5.29 -4.25
N SER A 149 -22.25 -5.18 -5.54
CA SER A 149 -21.58 -5.93 -6.61
C SER A 149 -20.14 -5.47 -6.84
N CYS A 150 -19.78 -4.28 -6.37
CA CYS A 150 -18.42 -3.75 -6.43
C CYS A 150 -17.54 -4.29 -5.30
N MET A 151 -18.12 -4.86 -4.24
CA MET A 151 -17.40 -5.35 -3.08
C MET A 151 -16.68 -6.68 -3.39
N ASP A 152 -15.41 -6.58 -3.77
CA ASP A 152 -14.54 -7.75 -3.94
C ASP A 152 -13.68 -7.98 -2.69
N TYR A 153 -14.16 -8.83 -1.80
CA TYR A 153 -13.45 -9.20 -0.58
C TYR A 153 -12.17 -9.99 -0.83
N GLN A 154 -12.04 -10.71 -1.95
CA GLN A 154 -10.84 -11.48 -2.25
C GLN A 154 -9.70 -10.55 -2.67
N VAL A 155 -9.99 -9.57 -3.53
CA VAL A 155 -9.03 -8.55 -3.94
C VAL A 155 -8.60 -7.69 -2.76
N LEU A 156 -9.53 -7.29 -1.89
CA LEU A 156 -9.19 -6.56 -0.66
C LEU A 156 -8.30 -7.37 0.28
N LYS A 157 -8.56 -8.66 0.46
CA LYS A 157 -7.68 -9.55 1.23
C LYS A 157 -6.28 -9.65 0.61
N ASN A 158 -6.19 -9.73 -0.72
CA ASN A 158 -4.90 -9.75 -1.41
C ASN A 158 -4.13 -8.43 -1.17
N LEU A 159 -4.79 -7.28 -1.28
CA LEU A 159 -4.18 -5.98 -0.98
C LEU A 159 -3.67 -5.90 0.45
N ILE A 160 -4.49 -6.28 1.43
CA ILE A 160 -4.10 -6.31 2.85
C ILE A 160 -2.90 -7.25 3.06
N TRP A 161 -2.93 -8.44 2.44
CA TRP A 161 -1.84 -9.40 2.54
C TRP A 161 -0.53 -8.85 1.95
N LEU A 162 -0.59 -8.22 0.77
CA LEU A 162 0.57 -7.56 0.15
C LEU A 162 1.14 -6.47 1.06
N LEU A 163 0.30 -5.58 1.58
CA LEU A 163 0.70 -4.49 2.49
C LEU A 163 1.31 -5.02 3.80
N SER A 164 0.81 -6.13 4.32
CA SER A 164 1.32 -6.71 5.58
C SER A 164 2.59 -7.54 5.41
N ARG A 165 2.82 -8.14 4.23
CA ARG A 165 3.94 -9.09 4.01
C ARG A 165 5.09 -8.51 3.21
N HIS A 166 4.78 -7.81 2.12
CA HIS A 166 5.77 -7.39 1.12
C HIS A 166 5.96 -5.88 1.05
N TYR A 167 4.99 -5.11 1.55
CA TYR A 167 5.06 -3.65 1.64
C TYR A 167 4.83 -3.16 3.09
N PRO A 168 5.51 -3.76 4.10
CA PRO A 168 5.26 -3.45 5.50
C PRO A 168 5.46 -1.97 5.77
N GLU A 169 4.59 -1.39 6.59
CA GLU A 169 4.63 0.02 7.01
C GLU A 169 4.58 1.04 5.85
N ARG A 170 4.26 0.63 4.62
CA ARG A 170 4.07 1.55 3.48
C ARG A 170 2.73 2.27 3.55
N LEU A 171 1.69 1.71 4.15
CA LEU A 171 0.43 2.45 4.33
C LEU A 171 0.60 3.53 5.40
N GLY A 172 0.50 4.80 5.01
CA GLY A 172 0.50 5.95 5.91
C GLY A 172 -0.92 6.35 6.30
N VAL A 173 -1.79 6.54 5.31
CA VAL A 173 -3.21 6.85 5.51
C VAL A 173 -4.05 6.20 4.41
N CYS A 174 -5.25 5.76 4.76
CA CYS A 174 -6.27 5.25 3.85
C CYS A 174 -7.52 6.12 4.00
N LEU A 175 -7.84 6.94 3.00
CA LEU A 175 -9.00 7.82 3.00
C LEU A 175 -10.15 7.14 2.30
N VAL A 176 -11.32 7.12 2.95
CA VAL A 176 -12.54 6.52 2.42
C VAL A 176 -13.54 7.65 2.18
N THR A 177 -13.79 8.01 0.92
CA THR A 177 -14.67 9.13 0.53
C THR A 177 -16.00 8.59 -0.01
N ASN A 178 -17.07 9.39 0.10
CA ASN A 178 -18.38 9.09 -0.48
C ASN A 178 -18.96 7.73 -0.06
N ALA A 179 -18.64 7.27 1.16
CA ALA A 179 -19.08 5.97 1.65
C ALA A 179 -20.61 5.91 1.81
N PRO A 180 -21.31 4.97 1.13
CA PRO A 180 -22.75 4.81 1.33
C PRO A 180 -23.04 4.24 2.72
N ALA A 181 -24.23 4.52 3.26
CA ALA A 181 -24.60 4.12 4.63
C ALA A 181 -24.41 2.62 4.92
N PHE A 182 -24.68 1.75 3.93
CA PHE A 182 -24.51 0.30 4.08
C PHE A 182 -23.04 -0.15 4.18
N PHE A 183 -22.08 0.68 3.75
CA PHE A 183 -20.65 0.34 3.79
C PHE A 183 -20.14 0.14 5.22
N SER A 184 -20.82 0.70 6.23
CA SER A 184 -20.55 0.41 7.65
C SER A 184 -20.54 -1.10 7.96
N GLY A 185 -21.42 -1.88 7.34
CA GLY A 185 -21.45 -3.34 7.47
C GLY A 185 -20.25 -4.01 6.79
N CYS A 186 -19.88 -3.57 5.59
CA CYS A 186 -18.68 -4.08 4.90
C CYS A 186 -17.41 -3.76 5.70
N TRP A 187 -17.30 -2.54 6.24
CA TRP A 187 -16.18 -2.12 7.05
C TRP A 187 -16.04 -2.96 8.32
N ALA A 188 -17.14 -3.35 8.98
CA ALA A 188 -17.08 -4.23 10.14
C ALA A 188 -16.41 -5.57 9.83
N VAL A 189 -16.64 -6.13 8.63
CA VAL A 189 -15.97 -7.35 8.15
C VAL A 189 -14.49 -7.07 7.86
N ILE A 190 -14.19 -6.02 7.09
CA ILE A 190 -12.83 -5.66 6.68
C ILE A 190 -11.95 -5.37 7.91
N LYS A 191 -12.47 -4.63 8.89
CA LYS A 191 -11.77 -4.29 10.13
C LYS A 191 -11.33 -5.54 10.90
N GLY A 192 -12.06 -6.64 10.82
CA GLY A 192 -11.68 -7.92 11.42
C GLY A 192 -10.44 -8.58 10.80
N TRP A 193 -9.96 -8.10 9.65
CA TRP A 193 -8.76 -8.59 8.98
C TRP A 193 -7.53 -7.70 9.22
N LEU A 194 -7.74 -6.51 9.76
CA LEU A 194 -6.68 -5.52 9.99
C LEU A 194 -6.20 -5.62 11.43
N ASP A 195 -4.88 -5.52 11.62
CA ASP A 195 -4.34 -5.22 12.94
C ASP A 195 -4.71 -3.78 13.35
N GLU A 196 -4.63 -3.48 14.65
CA GLU A 196 -5.04 -2.20 15.22
C GLU A 196 -4.32 -0.99 14.60
N ASN A 197 -3.03 -1.13 14.29
CA ASN A 197 -2.23 -0.06 13.69
C ASN A 197 -2.59 0.18 12.22
N THR A 198 -3.04 -0.84 11.49
CA THR A 198 -3.53 -0.67 10.12
C THR A 198 -4.95 -0.11 10.13
N ALA A 199 -5.81 -0.57 11.03
CA ALA A 199 -7.19 -0.07 11.16
C ALA A 199 -7.25 1.41 11.56
N SER A 200 -6.32 1.89 12.40
CA SER A 200 -6.25 3.30 12.81
C SER A 200 -5.88 4.26 11.68
N LYS A 201 -5.29 3.75 10.60
CA LYS A 201 -4.92 4.54 9.41
C LYS A 201 -6.08 4.74 8.43
N VAL A 202 -7.22 4.07 8.63
CA VAL A 202 -8.41 4.20 7.79
C VAL A 202 -9.28 5.33 8.31
N ILE A 203 -9.42 6.39 7.53
CA ILE A 203 -10.17 7.59 7.89
C ILE A 203 -11.35 7.77 6.94
N PHE A 204 -12.55 7.85 7.49
CA PHE A 204 -13.77 8.11 6.74
C PHE A 204 -13.96 9.62 6.58
N MET A 205 -14.05 10.09 5.33
CA MET A 205 -14.30 11.49 5.03
C MET A 205 -15.81 11.73 4.97
N HIS A 206 -16.29 12.71 5.72
CA HIS A 206 -17.71 13.06 5.78
C HIS A 206 -18.04 14.33 5.00
N SER A 207 -17.03 15.12 4.66
CA SER A 207 -17.14 16.33 3.86
C SER A 207 -15.87 16.57 3.05
N GLU A 208 -15.97 17.43 2.05
CA GLU A 208 -14.80 17.92 1.30
C GLU A 208 -13.81 18.66 2.22
N MET A 209 -14.31 19.32 3.26
CA MET A 209 -13.48 19.99 4.27
C MET A 209 -12.60 19.00 5.05
N ASP A 210 -13.10 17.79 5.31
CA ASP A 210 -12.29 16.73 5.93
C ASP A 210 -11.19 16.28 4.97
N LEU A 211 -11.52 16.13 3.68
CA LEU A 211 -10.58 15.74 2.65
C LEU A 211 -9.45 16.77 2.48
N CYS A 212 -9.77 18.07 2.56
CA CYS A 212 -8.81 19.18 2.54
C CYS A 212 -7.74 19.11 3.64
N GLN A 213 -7.99 18.38 4.73
CA GLN A 213 -6.99 18.12 5.77
C GLN A 213 -5.90 17.13 5.35
N TYR A 214 -6.08 16.45 4.21
CA TYR A 214 -5.17 15.43 3.71
C TYR A 214 -4.69 15.72 2.29
N LEU A 215 -5.53 16.25 1.41
CA LEU A 215 -5.17 16.56 0.02
C LEU A 215 -6.08 17.64 -0.56
N ILE A 216 -5.65 18.26 -1.66
CA ILE A 216 -6.48 19.22 -2.41
C ILE A 216 -7.48 18.42 -3.27
N PRO A 217 -8.80 18.55 -3.09
CA PRO A 217 -9.79 17.72 -3.78
C PRO A 217 -9.68 17.74 -5.31
N ASP A 218 -9.35 18.89 -5.90
CA ASP A 218 -9.20 19.07 -7.35
C ASP A 218 -8.13 18.20 -8.01
N ILE A 219 -7.23 17.58 -7.22
CA ILE A 219 -6.24 16.64 -7.77
C ILE A 219 -6.83 15.26 -8.02
N LEU A 220 -8.01 14.96 -7.46
CA LEU A 220 -8.67 13.68 -7.62
C LEU A 220 -9.28 13.60 -9.03
N PRO A 221 -9.10 12.47 -9.75
CA PRO A 221 -9.60 12.34 -11.10
C PRO A 221 -11.14 12.24 -11.13
N ASP A 222 -11.76 12.93 -12.08
CA ASP A 222 -13.19 12.83 -12.43
C ASP A 222 -13.43 11.94 -13.67
N ASP A 223 -12.35 11.51 -14.33
CA ASP A 223 -12.31 10.74 -15.58
C ASP A 223 -12.27 9.22 -15.40
N MET A 224 -12.40 8.73 -14.16
CA MET A 224 -12.39 7.30 -13.81
C MET A 224 -13.66 6.89 -13.08
#